data_AF-A0A7K1GI88-F1
#
_entry.id   AF-A0A7K1GI88-F1
#
_cell.length_a   1.000
_cell.length_b   1.000
_cell.length_c   1.000
_cell.angle_alpha   90.00
_cell.angle_beta   90.00
_cell.angle_gamma   90.00
#
_symmetry.space_group_name_H-M   'P 1'
#
loop_
_entity.id
_entity.type
_entity.pdbx_description
1 polymer ?
#
loop_
_entity_poly.entity_id
_entity_poly.type
_entity_poly.pdbx_seq_one_letter_code
_entity_poly.pdbx_strand_id
1 'polypeptide(L)'
;RTLTTLKQDETMLVQSGRPVGVMQTHEWAPRVLIANSNLVGDWANWEEFRRLEALGLTMYGQMTAGSWIYIGTQGILQGTY
;
A
#
# COMPACT_ATOMS: atom_id res chain seq x y z
N ARG A 1 13.95 -1.32 -4.90
CA ARG A 1 14.63 -1.47 -6.21
C ARG A 1 13.65 -1.41 -7.37
N THR A 2 12.48 -2.05 -7.33
CA THR A 2 11.52 -2.08 -8.46
C THR A 2 11.21 -0.71 -9.09
N LEU A 3 10.97 0.33 -8.27
CA LEU A 3 10.70 1.69 -8.77
C LEU A 3 11.84 2.28 -9.62
N THR A 4 13.10 1.95 -9.35
CA THR A 4 14.23 2.54 -10.09
C THR A 4 14.40 1.95 -11.49
N THR A 5 13.68 0.88 -11.82
CA THR A 5 13.77 0.18 -13.12
C THR A 5 12.40 0.08 -13.82
N LEU A 6 11.37 0.74 -13.30
CA LEU A 6 10.01 0.69 -13.85
C LEU A 6 9.93 1.53 -15.13
N LYS A 7 9.42 0.97 -16.24
CA LYS A 7 9.27 1.72 -17.50
C LYS A 7 8.09 2.70 -17.45
N GLN A 8 8.05 3.61 -18.42
CA GLN A 8 7.01 4.64 -18.54
C GLN A 8 5.62 4.07 -18.83
N ASP A 9 5.49 2.84 -19.33
CA ASP A 9 4.24 2.17 -19.64
C ASP A 9 3.95 0.99 -18.72
N GLU A 10 4.65 0.87 -17.59
CA GLU A 10 4.49 -0.22 -16.63
C GLU A 10 3.87 0.27 -15.31
N THR A 11 3.16 -0.63 -14.62
CA THR A 11 2.56 -0.38 -13.29
C THR A 11 3.07 -1.41 -12.30
N MET A 12 3.63 -0.95 -11.18
CA MET A 12 4.01 -1.80 -10.05
C MET A 12 2.81 -2.07 -9.14
N LEU A 13 2.63 -3.31 -8.72
CA LEU A 13 1.66 -3.70 -7.70
C LEU A 13 2.32 -3.87 -6.34
N VAL A 14 1.76 -3.19 -5.33
CA VAL A 14 2.15 -3.34 -3.93
C VAL A 14 1.00 -3.95 -3.14
N GLN A 15 1.22 -5.12 -2.57
CA GLN A 15 0.27 -5.80 -1.70
C GLN A 15 0.80 -5.76 -0.26
N SER A 16 0.07 -5.10 0.63
CA SER A 16 0.44 -4.93 2.05
C SER A 16 1.92 -4.60 2.25
N GLY A 17 2.39 -3.54 1.57
CA GLY A 17 3.77 -3.06 1.65
C GLY A 17 4.81 -3.85 0.85
N ARG A 18 4.44 -4.97 0.21
CA ARG A 18 5.36 -5.79 -0.58
C ARG A 18 5.16 -5.57 -2.08
N PRO A 19 6.23 -5.32 -2.86
CA PRO A 19 6.15 -5.28 -4.33
C PRO A 19 5.97 -6.71 -4.86
N VAL A 20 4.79 -7.04 -5.38
CA VAL A 20 4.42 -8.40 -5.79
C VAL A 20 4.47 -8.62 -7.29
N GLY A 21 4.48 -7.56 -8.09
CA GLY A 21 4.56 -7.69 -9.54
C GLY A 21 4.67 -6.35 -10.27
N VAL A 22 5.00 -6.44 -11.55
CA VAL A 22 4.99 -5.34 -12.51
C VAL A 22 4.24 -5.83 -13.74
N MET A 23 3.30 -5.02 -14.24
CA MET A 23 2.55 -5.31 -15.46
C MET A 23 2.67 -4.15 -16.44
N GLN A 24 2.70 -4.47 -17.73
CA GLN A 24 2.58 -3.46 -18.77
C GLN A 24 1.13 -2.95 -18.79
N THR A 25 0.99 -1.63 -18.82
CA THR A 25 -0.28 -0.90 -18.89
C THR A 25 -0.19 0.12 -20.02
N HIS A 26 -0.15 1.41 -19.73
CA HIS A 26 0.08 2.49 -20.69
C HIS A 26 0.63 3.73 -19.97
N GLU A 27 1.13 4.71 -20.73
CA GLU A 27 1.80 5.88 -20.16
C GLU A 27 0.91 6.72 -19.22
N TRP A 28 -0.40 6.82 -19.51
CA TRP A 28 -1.35 7.55 -18.65
C TRP A 28 -1.88 6.75 -17.45
N ALA A 29 -1.49 5.48 -17.29
CA ALA A 29 -1.90 4.67 -16.16
C ALA A 29 -1.11 5.05 -14.90
N PRO A 30 -1.63 4.78 -13.69
CA PRO A 30 -0.85 4.91 -12.47
C PRO A 30 0.42 4.07 -12.53
N ARG A 31 1.56 4.63 -12.11
CA ARG A 31 2.83 3.90 -12.03
C ARG A 31 2.87 2.90 -10.86
N VAL A 32 2.06 3.12 -9.83
CA VAL A 32 1.95 2.25 -8.67
C VAL A 32 0.48 2.08 -8.28
N LEU A 33 0.06 0.85 -8.07
CA LEU A 33 -1.21 0.51 -7.43
C LEU A 33 -0.94 -0.20 -6.11
N ILE A 34 -1.62 0.24 -5.06
CA ILE A 34 -1.37 -0.21 -3.69
C ILE A 34 -2.68 -0.71 -3.08
N ALA A 35 -2.65 -1.92 -2.52
CA ALA A 35 -3.72 -2.47 -1.71
C ALA A 35 -3.11 -3.00 -0.40
N ASN A 36 -3.40 -2.32 0.72
CA ASN A 36 -2.85 -2.65 2.02
C ASN A 36 -3.95 -3.08 3.00
N SER A 37 -3.64 -4.07 3.84
CA SER A 37 -4.44 -4.46 5.02
C SER A 37 -5.89 -4.92 4.76
N ASN A 38 -6.28 -5.14 3.50
CA ASN A 38 -7.60 -5.65 3.15
C ASN A 38 -7.72 -7.13 3.57
N LEU A 39 -8.78 -7.45 4.31
CA LEU A 39 -9.17 -8.81 4.70
C LEU A 39 -10.64 -9.03 4.32
N VAL A 40 -11.00 -10.27 4.05
CA VAL A 40 -12.41 -10.65 3.80
C VAL A 40 -13.23 -10.37 5.07
N GLY A 41 -14.48 -9.94 4.93
CA GLY A 41 -15.30 -9.38 6.02
C GLY A 41 -15.31 -10.16 7.33
N ASP A 42 -15.55 -11.48 7.28
CA ASP A 42 -15.58 -12.34 8.47
C ASP A 42 -14.23 -12.45 9.20
N TRP A 43 -13.14 -12.11 8.49
CA TRP A 43 -11.76 -12.15 8.97
C TRP A 43 -11.17 -10.75 9.21
N ALA A 44 -11.94 -9.69 8.98
CA ALA A 44 -11.48 -8.31 9.10
C ALA A 44 -11.43 -7.85 10.57
N ASN A 45 -10.63 -8.56 11.38
CA ASN A 45 -10.43 -8.32 12.80
C ASN A 45 -8.94 -8.34 13.17
N TRP A 46 -8.63 -7.84 14.36
CA TRP A 46 -7.25 -7.72 14.82
C TRP A 46 -6.56 -9.05 15.11
N GLU A 47 -7.30 -10.06 15.55
CA GLU A 47 -6.73 -11.38 15.85
C GLU A 47 -6.16 -12.02 14.58
N GLU A 48 -6.96 -12.06 13.52
CA GLU A 48 -6.54 -12.59 12.22
C GLU A 48 -5.45 -11.72 11.58
N PHE A 49 -5.57 -10.39 11.68
CA PHE A 49 -4.53 -9.49 11.22
C PHE A 49 -3.18 -9.78 11.89
N ARG A 50 -3.16 -9.93 13.22
CA ARG A 50 -1.92 -10.23 13.98
C ARG A 50 -1.38 -11.61 13.66
N ARG A 51 -2.25 -12.60 13.43
CA ARG A 51 -1.85 -13.92 12.94
C ARG A 51 -1.11 -13.83 11.60
N LEU A 52 -1.68 -13.10 10.64
CA LEU A 52 -1.06 -12.90 9.31
C LEU A 52 0.22 -12.05 9.39
N GLU A 53 0.26 -11.05 10.28
CA GLU A 53 1.45 -10.23 10.51
C GLU A 53 2.61 -11.07 11.07
N ALA A 54 2.32 -11.94 12.05
CA ALA A 54 3.30 -12.87 12.60
C ALA A 54 3.85 -13.87 11.55
N LEU A 55 3.05 -14.19 10.54
CA LEU A 55 3.46 -15.00 9.38
C LEU A 55 4.17 -14.19 8.29
N GLY A 56 4.27 -12.86 8.42
CA GLY A 56 4.85 -11.98 7.41
C GLY A 56 3.99 -11.82 6.14
N LEU A 57 2.68 -12.05 6.24
CA LEU A 57 1.73 -12.06 5.12
C LEU A 57 0.92 -10.76 5.00
N THR A 58 1.01 -9.86 5.97
CA THR A 58 0.33 -8.56 5.93
C THR A 58 1.16 -7.47 6.59
N MET A 59 0.72 -6.23 6.41
CA MET A 59 1.29 -5.00 6.98
C MET A 59 0.12 -4.06 7.27
N TYR A 60 0.25 -3.23 8.31
CA TYR A 60 -0.73 -2.18 8.61
C TYR A 60 -0.42 -0.91 7.81
N GLY A 61 -1.27 -0.57 6.84
CA GLY A 61 -1.07 0.58 5.95
C GLY A 61 -1.47 1.94 6.53
N GLN A 62 -2.31 1.95 7.57
CA GLN A 62 -3.01 3.15 8.02
C GLN A 62 -3.64 3.88 6.80
N MET A 63 -3.66 5.21 6.77
CA MET A 63 -4.11 6.01 5.64
C MET A 63 -2.93 6.44 4.76
N THR A 64 -1.98 7.19 5.32
CA THR A 64 -0.90 7.85 4.55
C THR A 64 0.47 7.18 4.69
N ALA A 65 0.62 6.28 5.67
CA ALA A 65 1.86 5.54 5.89
C ALA A 65 2.14 4.56 4.75
N GLY A 66 1.18 3.70 4.42
CA GLY A 66 1.31 2.69 3.36
C GLY A 66 1.15 3.21 1.93
N SER A 67 0.77 4.48 1.77
CA SER A 67 0.55 5.16 0.48
C SER A 67 1.57 6.26 0.19
N TRP A 68 2.57 6.43 1.07
CA TRP A 68 3.74 7.29 0.87
C TRP A 68 3.43 8.77 0.69
N ILE A 69 2.47 9.29 1.47
CA ILE A 69 2.10 10.72 1.44
C ILE A 69 1.94 11.34 2.82
N TYR A 70 2.52 10.72 3.85
CA TYR A 70 2.55 11.28 5.20
C TYR A 70 3.53 12.47 5.28
N ILE A 71 3.06 13.61 5.78
CA ILE A 71 3.83 14.87 5.90
C ILE A 71 3.97 15.33 7.35
N GLY A 72 3.99 14.39 8.31
CA GLY A 72 4.06 14.72 9.73
C GLY A 72 2.71 15.22 10.28
N THR A 73 2.76 15.90 11.43
CA THR A 73 1.58 16.46 12.09
C THR A 73 0.88 17.52 11.24
N GLN A 74 1.57 18.14 10.29
CA GLN A 74 1.00 19.12 9.36
C GLN A 74 -0.17 18.53 8.54
N GLY A 75 -0.16 17.22 8.25
CA GLY A 75 -1.19 16.58 7.44
C GLY A 75 -2.59 16.60 8.04
N ILE A 76 -2.72 16.73 9.36
CA ILE A 76 -4.02 16.80 10.06
C ILE A 76 -4.30 18.19 10.65
N LEU A 77 -3.31 19.09 10.63
CA LEU A 77 -3.36 20.38 11.32
C LEU A 77 -4.53 21.24 10.84
N GLN A 78 -4.70 21.43 9.52
CA GLN A 78 -5.79 22.23 8.96
C GLN A 78 -7.17 21.60 9.24
N GLY A 79 -7.27 20.28 9.21
CA GLY A 79 -8.55 19.59 9.45
C GLY A 79 -8.97 19.58 10.92
N THR A 80 -8.04 19.85 11.84
CA THR A 80 -8.32 19.90 13.29
C THR A 80 -8.64 21.32 13.77
N TYR A 81 -8.07 22.34 13.11
CA TYR A 81 -8.36 23.76 13.38
C TYR A 81 -9.78 24.12 12.97
#